data_AF-A0A662KN82-F1
#
_entry.id   AF-A0A662KN82-F1
#
_cell.length_a   1.000
_cell.length_b   1.000
_cell.length_c   1.000
_cell.angle_alpha   90.00
_cell.angle_beta   90.00
_cell.angle_gamma   90.00
#
_symmetry.space_group_name_H-M   'P 1'
#
loop_
_entity.id
_entity.type
_entity.pdbx_description
1 polymer ?
#
loop_
_entity_poly.entity_id
_entity_poly.type
_entity_poly.pdbx_seq_one_letter_code
_entity_poly.pdbx_strand_id
1 'polypeptide(L)'
;MQRKEVSLLTEKRPVIARALRRSSIRRKIIEYLFNVGPSGSYASEIAYHIKATPTNVIGAMRGMGNRYRKKESLLDLQIVEEINRGRDMKLYRLTDFGREIAERLKNDRIFF
;
A
#
# COMPACT_ATOMS: atom_id res chain seq x y z
N MET A 1 -19.50 -9.37 -8.77
CA MET A 1 -18.23 -8.93 -8.12
C MET A 1 -17.93 -7.45 -8.38
N GLN A 2 -18.06 -6.93 -9.61
CA GLN A 2 -17.77 -5.53 -9.98
C GLN A 2 -18.47 -4.41 -9.16
N ARG A 3 -19.72 -4.57 -8.73
CA ARG A 3 -20.43 -3.49 -7.98
C ARG A 3 -19.80 -3.16 -6.62
N LYS A 4 -19.21 -4.15 -5.94
CA LYS A 4 -18.67 -3.97 -4.57
C LYS A 4 -17.33 -3.21 -4.60
N GLU A 5 -16.53 -3.46 -5.62
CA GLU A 5 -15.19 -2.89 -5.80
C GLU A 5 -15.25 -1.41 -6.21
N VAL A 6 -16.18 -1.07 -7.13
CA VAL A 6 -16.47 0.32 -7.52
C VAL A 6 -17.02 1.15 -6.35
N SER A 7 -17.83 0.55 -5.48
CA SER A 7 -18.36 1.20 -4.27
C SER A 7 -17.25 1.54 -3.27
N LEU A 8 -16.38 0.57 -2.97
CA LEU A 8 -15.25 0.74 -2.05
C LEU A 8 -14.27 1.82 -2.51
N LEU A 9 -14.01 1.85 -3.82
CA LEU A 9 -13.25 2.91 -4.48
C LEU A 9 -13.84 4.29 -4.19
N THR A 10 -15.14 4.44 -4.38
CA THR A 10 -15.83 5.73 -4.24
C THR A 10 -15.79 6.23 -2.79
N GLU A 11 -16.02 5.33 -1.83
CA GLU A 11 -16.02 5.66 -0.40
C GLU A 11 -14.61 5.95 0.15
N LYS A 12 -13.59 5.16 -0.26
CA LYS A 12 -12.23 5.28 0.26
C LYS A 12 -11.37 6.30 -0.50
N ARG A 13 -11.77 6.73 -1.71
CA ARG A 13 -11.01 7.68 -2.57
C ARG A 13 -10.45 8.90 -1.82
N PRO A 14 -11.26 9.65 -1.03
CA PRO A 14 -10.74 10.82 -0.32
C PRO A 14 -9.67 10.47 0.71
N VAL A 15 -9.80 9.31 1.36
CA VAL A 15 -8.84 8.82 2.37
C VAL A 15 -7.56 8.34 1.69
N ILE A 16 -7.67 7.59 0.58
CA ILE A 16 -6.53 7.12 -0.22
C ILE A 16 -5.73 8.30 -0.74
N ALA A 17 -6.39 9.25 -1.42
CA ALA A 17 -5.73 10.43 -1.97
C ALA A 17 -4.99 11.22 -0.86
N ARG A 18 -5.62 11.41 0.31
CA ARG A 18 -5.00 12.08 1.45
C ARG A 18 -3.81 11.30 2.01
N ALA A 19 -3.96 9.99 2.22
CA ALA A 19 -2.95 9.12 2.81
C ALA A 19 -1.70 9.02 1.93
N LEU A 20 -1.89 8.93 0.61
CA LEU A 20 -0.81 8.92 -0.36
C LEU A 20 -0.21 10.31 -0.52
N ARG A 21 -1.01 11.38 -0.56
CA ARG A 21 -0.51 12.76 -0.68
C ARG A 21 0.51 13.10 0.40
N ARG A 22 0.18 12.77 1.64
CA ARG A 22 0.95 13.14 2.85
C ARG A 22 2.07 12.17 3.20
N SER A 23 2.22 11.05 2.47
CA SER A 23 3.22 10.03 2.81
C SER A 23 4.03 9.59 1.60
N SER A 24 5.27 10.07 1.53
CA SER A 24 6.24 9.59 0.53
C SER A 24 6.55 8.10 0.72
N ILE A 25 6.59 7.59 1.96
CA ILE A 25 6.82 6.17 2.25
C ILE A 25 5.74 5.29 1.62
N ARG A 26 4.45 5.62 1.77
CA ARG A 26 3.37 4.82 1.16
C ARG A 26 3.47 4.79 -0.36
N ARG A 27 3.78 5.93 -1.00
CA ARG A 27 3.97 5.98 -2.45
C ARG A 27 5.12 5.09 -2.90
N LYS A 28 6.29 5.21 -2.26
CA LYS A 28 7.46 4.39 -2.59
C LYS A 28 7.21 2.90 -2.40
N ILE A 29 6.47 2.51 -1.37
CA ILE A 29 6.08 1.10 -1.17
C ILE A 29 5.22 0.61 -2.34
N ILE A 30 4.19 1.36 -2.72
CA ILE A 30 3.29 1.00 -3.83
C ILE A 30 4.08 0.89 -5.13
N GLU A 31 4.93 1.86 -5.43
CA GLU A 31 5.77 1.89 -6.63
C GLU A 31 6.73 0.70 -6.68
N TYR A 32 7.42 0.41 -5.57
CA TYR A 32 8.29 -0.75 -5.47
C TYR A 32 7.52 -2.06 -5.69
N LEU A 33 6.41 -2.26 -4.99
CA LEU A 33 5.59 -3.48 -5.10
C LEU A 33 4.94 -3.65 -6.47
N PHE A 34 4.66 -2.55 -7.18
CA PHE A 34 4.22 -2.59 -8.56
C PHE A 34 5.31 -3.15 -9.48
N ASN A 35 6.57 -2.74 -9.27
CA ASN A 35 7.69 -3.17 -10.11
C ASN A 35 8.16 -4.61 -9.87
N VAL A 36 8.01 -5.14 -8.65
CA VAL A 36 8.45 -6.52 -8.30
C VAL A 36 7.33 -7.56 -8.33
N GLY A 37 6.10 -7.15 -8.70
CA GLY A 37 4.95 -8.05 -8.76
C GLY A 37 5.16 -9.24 -9.71
N PRO A 38 4.46 -10.39 -9.49
CA PRO A 38 3.41 -10.65 -8.50
C PRO A 38 3.89 -11.34 -7.22
N SER A 39 5.20 -11.58 -7.06
CA SER A 39 5.78 -12.45 -6.03
C SER A 39 5.61 -11.91 -4.59
N GLY A 40 5.51 -10.58 -4.45
CA GLY A 40 5.52 -9.89 -3.16
C GLY A 40 6.91 -9.83 -2.54
N SER A 41 7.06 -9.01 -1.49
CA SER A 41 8.36 -8.77 -0.84
C SER A 41 8.24 -8.65 0.67
N TYR A 42 9.33 -8.93 1.38
CA TYR A 42 9.39 -8.76 2.82
C TYR A 42 9.49 -7.29 3.22
N ALA A 43 9.04 -6.94 4.42
CA ALA A 43 9.13 -5.57 4.93
C ALA A 43 10.59 -5.04 4.97
N SER A 44 11.56 -5.91 5.27
CA SER A 44 12.99 -5.59 5.26
C SER A 44 13.52 -5.28 3.86
N GLU A 45 13.14 -6.09 2.87
CA GLU A 45 13.52 -5.91 1.47
C GLU A 45 12.92 -4.62 0.89
N ILE A 46 11.62 -4.37 1.15
CA ILE A 46 10.96 -3.12 0.80
C ILE A 46 11.72 -1.94 1.41
N ALA A 47 12.03 -2.00 2.72
CA ALA A 47 12.74 -0.95 3.44
C ALA A 47 14.11 -0.65 2.80
N TYR A 48 14.86 -1.68 2.44
CA TYR A 48 16.14 -1.57 1.75
C TYR A 48 16.00 -0.81 0.41
N HIS A 49 15.09 -1.26 -0.46
CA HIS A 49 14.94 -0.67 -1.80
C HIS A 49 14.40 0.78 -1.78
N ILE A 50 13.48 1.10 -0.87
CA ILE A 50 12.91 2.45 -0.79
C ILE A 50 13.75 3.43 0.04
N LYS A 51 14.88 2.95 0.60
CA LYS A 51 15.78 3.68 1.51
C LYS A 51 15.03 4.21 2.75
N ALA A 52 14.30 3.33 3.43
CA ALA A 52 13.58 3.62 4.67
C ALA A 52 13.89 2.60 5.76
N THR A 53 13.47 2.88 7.00
CA THR A 53 13.59 1.90 8.09
C THR A 53 12.44 0.87 8.03
N PRO A 54 12.67 -0.39 8.45
CA PRO A 54 11.60 -1.39 8.56
C PRO A 54 10.41 -0.91 9.40
N THR A 55 10.64 -0.14 10.47
CA THR A 55 9.59 0.44 11.31
C THR A 55 8.67 1.38 10.54
N ASN A 56 9.22 2.22 9.66
CA ASN A 56 8.43 3.12 8.81
C ASN A 56 7.63 2.36 7.76
N VAL A 57 8.20 1.28 7.18
CA VAL A 57 7.49 0.40 6.25
C VAL A 57 6.33 -0.29 6.95
N ILE A 58 6.60 -0.93 8.09
CA ILE A 58 5.58 -1.62 8.88
C ILE A 58 4.48 -0.64 9.30
N GLY A 59 4.85 0.56 9.77
CA GLY A 59 3.87 1.60 10.11
C GLY A 59 3.00 2.01 8.91
N ALA A 60 3.59 2.22 7.74
CA ALA A 60 2.85 2.53 6.53
C ALA A 60 1.91 1.40 6.08
N MET A 61 2.33 0.14 6.26
CA MET A 61 1.57 -1.05 5.89
C MET A 61 0.37 -1.30 6.80
N ARG A 62 0.58 -1.38 8.13
CA ARG A 62 -0.44 -1.85 9.09
C ARG A 62 -0.94 -0.79 10.08
N GLY A 63 -0.32 0.38 10.10
CA GLY A 63 -0.50 1.39 11.14
C GLY A 63 0.44 1.18 12.33
N MET A 64 0.74 2.27 13.03
CA MET A 64 1.61 2.31 14.22
C MET A 64 1.37 3.63 14.97
N GLY A 65 0.60 3.54 16.07
CA GLY A 65 0.26 4.68 16.92
C GLY A 65 -0.35 5.85 16.16
N ASN A 66 -0.07 7.08 16.64
CA ASN A 66 -0.61 8.30 16.04
C ASN A 66 0.11 8.71 14.74
N ARG A 67 1.39 8.38 14.61
CA ARG A 67 2.21 8.71 13.43
C ARG A 67 1.68 8.02 12.17
N TYR A 68 1.35 6.73 12.29
CA TYR A 68 0.79 5.94 11.20
C TYR A 68 -0.62 5.48 11.57
N ARG A 69 -1.62 6.30 11.26
CA ARG A 69 -3.03 5.97 11.56
C ARG A 69 -3.44 4.69 10.83
N LYS A 70 -3.98 3.72 11.56
CA LYS A 70 -4.41 2.41 11.03
C LYS A 70 -5.34 2.53 9.82
N LYS A 71 -6.34 3.43 9.89
CA LYS A 71 -7.30 3.69 8.80
C LYS A 71 -6.70 4.27 7.51
N GLU A 72 -5.45 4.73 7.58
CA GLU A 72 -4.69 5.24 6.44
C GLU A 72 -3.56 4.28 6.05
N SER A 73 -3.51 3.09 6.66
CA SER A 73 -2.50 2.07 6.36
C SER A 73 -2.82 1.36 5.04
N LEU A 74 -1.80 0.90 4.34
CA LEU A 74 -1.98 0.29 3.01
C LEU A 74 -2.83 -0.99 3.06
N LEU A 75 -2.75 -1.76 4.15
CA LEU A 75 -3.60 -2.93 4.37
C LEU A 75 -5.06 -2.56 4.62
N ASP A 76 -5.33 -1.55 5.46
CA ASP A 76 -6.71 -1.12 5.77
C ASP A 76 -7.39 -0.46 4.56
N LEU A 77 -6.60 0.24 3.76
CA LEU A 77 -7.02 0.78 2.47
C LEU A 77 -7.14 -0.29 1.37
N GLN A 78 -6.77 -1.55 1.66
CA GLN A 78 -6.82 -2.70 0.73
C GLN A 78 -5.98 -2.51 -0.54
N ILE A 79 -4.98 -1.62 -0.49
CA ILE A 79 -4.02 -1.39 -1.58
C ILE A 79 -2.95 -2.50 -1.59
N VAL A 80 -2.58 -2.96 -0.40
CA VAL A 80 -1.62 -4.06 -0.20
C VAL A 80 -2.36 -5.19 0.50
N GLU A 81 -1.95 -6.43 0.22
CA GLU A 81 -2.32 -7.60 1.00
C GLU A 81 -1.09 -8.32 1.57
N GLU A 82 -1.29 -9.02 2.68
CA GLU A 82 -0.31 -9.93 3.27
C GLU A 82 -0.49 -11.32 2.66
N ILE A 83 0.57 -11.86 2.07
CA ILE A 83 0.62 -13.26 1.64
C ILE A 83 1.28 -14.06 2.76
N ASN A 84 0.55 -15.03 3.29
CA ASN A 84 1.08 -15.91 4.33
C ASN A 84 1.65 -17.17 3.66
N ARG A 85 2.98 -17.35 3.68
CA ARG A 85 3.66 -18.52 3.10
C ARG A 85 4.28 -19.44 4.16
N GLY A 86 3.58 -19.62 5.29
CA GLY A 86 4.05 -20.44 6.41
C GLY A 86 4.90 -19.64 7.41
N ARG A 87 5.52 -20.36 8.36
CA ARG A 87 6.15 -19.87 9.62
C ARG A 87 6.56 -18.39 9.60
N ASP A 88 5.71 -17.57 10.23
CA ASP A 88 5.91 -16.18 10.69
C ASP A 88 6.40 -15.11 9.71
N MET A 89 6.76 -15.45 8.47
CA MET A 89 7.29 -14.50 7.52
C MET A 89 6.19 -13.95 6.60
N LYS A 90 5.89 -12.66 6.78
CA LYS A 90 4.88 -11.94 5.99
C LYS A 90 5.47 -11.34 4.74
N LEU A 91 4.96 -11.76 3.58
CA LEU A 91 5.19 -11.10 2.30
C LEU A 91 4.06 -10.11 2.03
N TYR A 92 4.39 -9.01 1.36
CA TYR A 92 3.42 -8.00 0.96
C TYR A 92 3.42 -7.85 -0.55
N ARG A 93 2.23 -7.78 -1.15
CA ARG A 93 2.07 -7.44 -2.57
C ARG A 93 0.89 -6.50 -2.78
N LEU A 94 0.83 -5.87 -3.95
CA LEU A 94 -0.38 -5.15 -4.35
C LEU A 94 -1.54 -6.12 -4.56
N THR A 95 -2.72 -5.71 -4.11
CA THR A 95 -3.99 -6.28 -4.56
C THR A 95 -4.25 -5.84 -6.01
N ASP A 96 -5.25 -6.42 -6.67
CA ASP A 96 -5.69 -5.92 -7.99
C ASP A 96 -6.11 -4.44 -7.91
N PHE A 97 -6.88 -4.10 -6.87
CA PHE A 97 -7.21 -2.72 -6.56
C PHE A 97 -5.96 -1.83 -6.37
N GLY A 98 -4.95 -2.32 -5.66
CA GLY A 98 -3.70 -1.62 -5.44
C GLY A 98 -2.90 -1.38 -6.73
N ARG A 99 -2.96 -2.31 -7.69
CA ARG A 99 -2.35 -2.14 -9.01
C ARG A 99 -3.02 -1.00 -9.79
N GLU A 100 -4.35 -0.92 -9.80
CA GLU A 100 -5.07 0.20 -10.43
C GLU A 100 -4.67 1.55 -9.81
N ILE A 101 -4.52 1.59 -8.48
CA ILE A 101 -4.04 2.79 -7.77
C ILE A 101 -2.59 3.13 -8.18
N ALA A 102 -1.70 2.14 -8.27
CA ALA A 102 -0.32 2.36 -8.70
C ALA A 102 -0.24 2.93 -10.12
N GLU A 103 -1.05 2.41 -11.06
CA GLU A 103 -1.12 2.92 -12.42
C GLU A 103 -1.62 4.37 -12.47
N ARG A 104 -2.63 4.71 -11.65
CA ARG A 104 -3.12 6.09 -11.57
C ARG A 104 -2.11 7.03 -10.90
N LEU A 105 -1.30 6.55 -9.94
CA LEU A 105 -0.21 7.33 -9.34
C LEU A 105 0.83 7.70 -10.39
N LYS A 106 1.23 6.74 -11.23
CA LYS A 106 2.23 6.95 -12.28
C LYS A 106 1.79 7.99 -13.32
N ASN A 107 0.48 8.10 -13.53
CA ASN A 107 -0.13 9.06 -14.45
C ASN A 107 -0.56 10.37 -13.77
N ASP A 108 -0.22 10.58 -12.48
CA ASP A 108 -0.64 11.71 -11.65
C ASP A 108 -2.17 11.93 -11.51
N ARG A 109 -2.99 10.91 -11.83
CA ARG A 109 -4.46 10.98 -11.87
C ARG A 109 -5.17 10.73 -10.53
N ILE A 110 -4.46 10.73 -9.41
CA ILE A 110 -5.04 10.47 -8.07
C ILE A 110 -5.40 11.74 -7.31
N PHE A 111 -4.82 12.88 -7.71
CA PHE A 111 -4.95 14.12 -6.97
C PHE A 111 -5.88 15.14 -7.62
N PHE A 112 -6.54 14.78 -8.73
CA PHE A 112 -7.40 15.64 -9.55
C PHE A 112 -8.72 14.95 -9.85
#